data_AF-A0A920STL0-F1
#
_entry.id   AF-A0A920STL0-F1
#
_cell.length_a   1.000
_cell.length_b   1.000
_cell.length_c   1.000
_cell.angle_alpha   90.00
_cell.angle_beta   90.00
_cell.angle_gamma   90.00
#
_symmetry.space_group_name_H-M   'P 1'
#
loop_
_entity.id
_entity.type
_entity.pdbx_description
1 polymer ?
#
loop_
_entity_poly.entity_id
_entity_poly.type
_entity_poly.pdbx_seq_one_letter_code
_entity_poly.pdbx_strand_id
1 'polypeptide(L)'
;MPGASGIEISGSGVVHKSDSGCVVLGVAGDDAVEKAYTEITARAAAAGSGTPERVLVETMAPGLAEVIIGLKRDPTFGAVVLVGLGGIFTEALKDFVLRLCPVTEPEALGMFKELQGFPFLAGARGKTAL
;
A
#
# COMPACT_ATOMS: atom_id res chain seq x y z
N MET A 1 3.17 -15.53 -16.65
CA MET A 1 2.20 -15.21 -15.55
C MET A 1 0.88 -14.70 -16.13
N PRO A 2 -0.31 -15.29 -15.87
CA PRO A 2 -1.58 -14.75 -16.37
C PRO A 2 -2.08 -13.63 -15.45
N GLY A 3 -1.87 -12.37 -15.84
CA GLY A 3 -2.32 -11.17 -15.10
C GLY A 3 -1.25 -10.09 -15.00
N ALA A 4 -1.67 -8.82 -14.87
CA ALA A 4 -0.74 -7.72 -14.63
C ALA A 4 -0.05 -7.90 -13.28
N SER A 5 1.27 -7.75 -13.26
CA SER A 5 2.12 -7.89 -12.08
C SER A 5 2.84 -6.57 -11.78
N GLY A 6 3.12 -6.32 -10.51
CA GLY A 6 4.06 -5.31 -10.06
C GLY A 6 5.41 -5.96 -9.78
N ILE A 7 6.48 -5.21 -10.00
CA ILE A 7 7.84 -5.61 -9.67
C ILE A 7 8.46 -4.53 -8.80
N GLU A 8 9.00 -4.91 -7.65
CA GLU A 8 9.71 -4.00 -6.78
C GLU A 8 10.97 -4.61 -6.15
N ILE A 9 11.92 -3.74 -5.80
CA ILE A 9 13.08 -4.15 -5.02
C ILE A 9 12.69 -4.35 -3.55
N SER A 10 13.18 -5.42 -2.93
CA SER A 10 13.04 -5.66 -1.49
C SER A 10 14.40 -5.84 -0.82
N GLY A 11 14.67 -5.06 0.24
CA GLY A 11 15.92 -5.09 0.98
C GLY A 11 16.00 -3.98 2.03
N SER A 12 16.81 -4.20 3.06
CA SER A 12 16.88 -3.39 4.29
C SER A 12 17.48 -1.97 4.15
N GLY A 13 17.57 -1.43 2.93
CA GLY A 13 18.18 -0.12 2.65
C GLY A 13 17.33 0.81 1.77
N VAL A 14 16.22 0.33 1.20
CA VAL A 14 15.40 1.13 0.28
C VAL A 14 14.10 1.52 0.99
N VAL A 15 14.14 2.65 1.70
CA VAL A 15 13.01 3.16 2.50
C VAL A 15 11.98 3.88 1.62
N HIS A 16 12.41 4.47 0.49
CA HIS A 16 11.59 5.22 -0.47
C HIS A 16 11.65 4.60 -1.87
N LYS A 17 11.23 3.32 -1.98
CA LYS A 17 11.34 2.51 -3.21
C LYS A 17 10.68 3.17 -4.42
N SER A 18 9.47 3.68 -4.27
CA SER A 18 8.73 4.35 -5.36
C SER A 18 9.40 5.65 -5.78
N ASP A 19 9.84 6.48 -4.83
CA ASP A 19 10.50 7.77 -5.12
C ASP A 19 11.86 7.58 -5.79
N SER A 20 12.50 6.43 -5.54
CA SER A 20 13.76 6.01 -6.18
C SER A 20 13.53 5.28 -7.52
N GLY A 21 12.29 5.21 -8.01
CA GLY A 21 11.93 4.52 -9.25
C GLY A 21 12.17 2.99 -9.21
N CYS A 22 12.25 2.40 -8.02
CA CYS A 22 12.54 0.98 -7.81
C CYS A 22 11.27 0.11 -7.77
N VAL A 23 10.14 0.65 -8.26
CA VAL A 23 8.85 -0.02 -8.40
C VAL A 23 8.36 0.19 -9.84
N VAL A 24 7.97 -0.90 -10.50
CA VAL A 24 7.35 -0.88 -11.84
C VAL A 24 6.03 -1.63 -11.76
N LEU A 25 4.94 -0.96 -12.13
CA LEU A 25 3.59 -1.51 -12.12
C LEU A 25 3.13 -1.87 -13.53
N GLY A 26 2.13 -2.76 -13.64
CA GLY A 26 1.47 -3.08 -14.90
C GLY A 26 2.30 -3.98 -15.83
N VAL A 27 3.22 -4.75 -15.27
CA VAL A 27 4.12 -5.63 -16.01
C VAL A 27 3.41 -6.93 -16.37
N ALA A 28 3.33 -7.26 -17.65
CA ALA A 28 2.64 -8.46 -18.13
C ALA A 28 3.52 -9.24 -19.10
N GLY A 29 3.69 -10.54 -18.82
CA GLY A 29 4.52 -11.44 -19.62
C GLY A 29 6.00 -11.44 -19.21
N ASP A 30 6.67 -12.55 -19.49
CA ASP A 30 7.99 -12.84 -18.93
C ASP A 30 9.06 -11.86 -19.46
N ASP A 31 9.01 -11.48 -20.74
CA ASP A 31 9.90 -10.46 -21.33
C ASP A 31 9.77 -9.09 -20.65
N ALA A 32 8.55 -8.72 -20.25
CA ALA A 32 8.31 -7.43 -19.58
C ALA A 32 8.84 -7.46 -18.15
N VAL A 33 8.74 -8.62 -17.47
CA VAL A 33 9.31 -8.86 -16.15
C VAL A 33 10.82 -8.71 -16.16
N GLU A 34 11.50 -9.31 -17.15
CA GLU A 34 12.96 -9.23 -17.27
C GLU A 34 13.46 -7.80 -17.56
N LYS A 35 12.74 -7.06 -18.41
CA LYS A 35 13.03 -5.64 -18.69
C LYS A 35 12.87 -4.79 -17.44
N ALA A 36 11.77 -4.95 -16.71
CA ALA A 36 11.50 -4.22 -15.48
C ALA A 36 12.54 -4.55 -14.39
N TYR A 37 12.95 -5.82 -14.26
CA TYR A 37 14.04 -6.23 -13.37
C TYR A 37 15.36 -5.51 -13.70
N THR A 38 15.75 -5.50 -14.98
CA THR A 38 16.98 -4.83 -15.43
C THR A 38 16.94 -3.33 -15.13
N GLU A 39 15.77 -2.71 -15.31
CA GLU A 39 15.57 -1.28 -15.06
C GLU A 39 15.66 -0.93 -13.56
N ILE A 40 14.95 -1.64 -12.69
CA ILE A 40 14.96 -1.34 -11.24
C ILE A 40 16.35 -1.56 -10.64
N THR A 41 17.07 -2.60 -11.08
CA THR A 41 18.41 -2.91 -10.56
C THR A 41 19.43 -1.86 -11.00
N ALA A 42 19.34 -1.37 -12.24
CA ALA A 42 20.16 -0.25 -12.71
C ALA A 42 19.87 1.04 -11.93
N ARG A 43 18.59 1.35 -11.66
CA ARG A 43 18.19 2.52 -10.87
C ARG A 43 18.70 2.46 -9.42
N ALA A 44 18.57 1.30 -8.77
CA ALA A 44 19.07 1.10 -7.41
C ALA A 44 20.60 1.25 -7.32
N ALA A 45 21.33 0.73 -8.32
CA ALA A 45 22.77 0.93 -8.40
C ALA A 45 23.13 2.42 -8.57
N ALA A 46 22.43 3.15 -9.45
CA ALA A 46 22.65 4.58 -9.67
C ALA A 46 22.30 5.43 -8.43
N ALA A 47 21.31 5.01 -7.64
CA ALA A 47 20.92 5.65 -6.38
C ALA A 47 21.88 5.37 -5.21
N GLY A 48 22.97 4.62 -5.44
CA GLY A 48 23.94 4.26 -4.39
C GLY A 48 23.41 3.26 -3.37
N SER A 49 22.26 2.64 -3.64
CA SER A 49 21.65 1.63 -2.76
C SER A 49 22.27 0.23 -2.92
N GLY A 50 23.19 0.07 -3.88
CA GLY A 50 23.88 -1.19 -4.14
C GLY A 50 23.02 -2.17 -4.95
N THR A 51 23.48 -3.43 -5.02
CA THR A 51 22.69 -4.51 -5.64
C THR A 51 21.58 -4.93 -4.68
N PRO A 52 20.32 -5.04 -5.15
CA PRO A 52 19.22 -5.53 -4.32
C PRO A 52 19.51 -6.93 -3.78
N GLU A 53 19.21 -7.18 -2.50
CA GLU A 53 19.26 -8.54 -1.97
C GLU A 53 18.21 -9.44 -2.63
N ARG A 54 17.01 -8.87 -2.87
CA ARG A 54 15.86 -9.54 -3.49
C ARG A 54 15.05 -8.58 -4.36
N VAL A 55 14.36 -9.16 -5.34
CA VAL A 55 13.30 -8.50 -6.12
C VAL A 55 12.01 -9.30 -5.94
N LEU A 56 10.93 -8.59 -5.65
CA LEU A 56 9.58 -9.15 -5.52
C LEU A 56 8.85 -8.95 -6.84
N VAL A 57 8.16 -10.00 -7.28
CA VAL A 57 7.21 -9.97 -8.38
C VAL A 57 5.87 -10.39 -7.80
N GLU A 58 4.90 -9.48 -7.82
CA GLU A 58 3.62 -9.67 -7.16
C GLU A 58 2.48 -9.41 -8.14
N THR A 59 1.37 -10.14 -7.99
CA THR A 59 0.18 -9.88 -8.81
C THR A 59 -0.44 -8.55 -8.41
N MET A 60 -0.80 -7.72 -9.38
CA MET A 60 -1.53 -6.49 -9.09
C MET A 60 -2.96 -6.80 -8.66
N ALA A 61 -3.32 -6.37 -7.45
CA ALA A 61 -4.69 -6.41 -6.99
C ALA A 61 -5.52 -5.32 -7.69
N PRO A 62 -6.66 -5.66 -8.32
CA PRO A 62 -7.64 -4.65 -8.69
C PRO A 62 -8.26 -4.07 -7.40
N GLY A 63 -8.44 -2.76 -7.33
CA GLY A 63 -8.92 -2.09 -6.13
C GLY A 63 -9.88 -0.95 -6.43
N LEU A 64 -10.87 -0.79 -5.55
CA LEU A 64 -11.82 0.32 -5.57
C LEU A 64 -11.25 1.54 -4.86
N ALA A 65 -10.51 1.30 -3.78
CA ALA A 65 -9.83 2.28 -2.96
C ALA A 65 -8.69 1.62 -2.18
N GLU A 66 -7.78 2.44 -1.66
CA GLU A 66 -6.75 2.03 -0.73
C GLU A 66 -7.18 2.41 0.70
N VAL A 67 -6.83 1.58 1.68
CA VAL A 67 -7.07 1.84 3.11
C VAL A 67 -5.79 1.60 3.89
N ILE A 68 -5.61 2.34 4.98
CA ILE A 68 -4.53 2.10 5.94
C ILE A 68 -5.13 1.55 7.22
N ILE A 69 -4.54 0.46 7.70
CA ILE A 69 -4.81 -0.11 9.01
C ILE A 69 -3.49 -0.12 9.77
N GLY A 70 -3.43 0.63 10.87
CA GLY A 70 -2.26 0.72 11.73
C GLY A 70 -2.54 0.11 13.10
N LEU A 71 -1.58 -0.59 13.67
CA LEU A 71 -1.64 -1.05 15.06
C LEU A 71 -0.40 -0.53 15.79
N LYS A 72 -0.62 0.18 16.90
CA LYS A 72 0.46 0.69 17.75
C LYS A 72 0.16 0.38 19.20
N ARG A 73 1.18 -0.02 19.96
CA ARG A 73 1.10 -0.08 21.41
C ARG A 73 1.53 1.27 21.99
N ASP A 74 0.56 2.03 22.45
CA ASP A 74 0.79 3.26 23.20
C ASP A 74 1.22 2.94 24.65
N PRO A 75 2.21 3.65 25.21
CA PRO A 75 2.68 3.41 26.58
C PRO A 75 1.61 3.64 27.66
N THR A 76 0.64 4.52 27.40
CA THR A 76 -0.41 4.91 28.35
C THR A 76 -1.69 4.10 28.09
N PHE A 77 -2.11 4.02 26.83
CA PHE A 77 -3.42 3.49 26.47
C PHE A 77 -3.42 2.03 26.02
N GLY A 78 -2.24 1.40 25.92
CA GLY A 78 -2.13 0.03 25.44
C GLY A 78 -2.26 -0.06 23.92
N ALA A 79 -2.84 -1.14 23.40
CA ALA A 79 -2.94 -1.32 21.95
C ALA A 79 -4.02 -0.43 21.34
N VAL A 80 -3.65 0.34 20.32
CA VAL A 80 -4.51 1.28 19.59
C VAL A 80 -4.49 0.89 18.11
N VAL A 81 -5.67 0.75 17.52
CA VAL A 81 -5.85 0.54 16.09
C VAL A 81 -6.23 1.85 15.41
N LEU A 82 -5.67 2.08 14.23
CA LEU A 82 -5.97 3.17 13.31
C LEU A 82 -6.59 2.59 12.05
N VAL A 83 -7.65 3.21 11.55
CA VAL A 83 -8.19 2.98 10.22
C VAL A 83 -8.28 4.32 9.49
N GLY A 84 -7.88 4.37 8.22
CA GLY A 84 -7.96 5.57 7.39
C GLY A 84 -7.96 5.24 5.90
N LEU A 85 -8.18 6.25 5.06
CA LEU A 85 -8.02 6.10 3.62
C LEU A 85 -6.54 6.13 3.23
N GLY A 86 -6.14 5.21 2.34
CA GLY A 86 -4.78 5.07 1.84
C GLY A 86 -4.46 5.91 0.61
N GLY A 87 -3.23 5.79 0.14
CA GLY A 87 -2.68 6.54 -0.99
C GLY A 87 -2.42 8.01 -0.67
N ILE A 88 -2.50 8.88 -1.68
CA ILE A 88 -2.27 10.33 -1.54
C ILE A 88 -3.21 11.00 -0.54
N PHE A 89 -4.35 10.38 -0.25
CA PHE A 89 -5.36 10.91 0.66
C PHE A 89 -4.92 10.85 2.13
N THR A 90 -4.04 9.91 2.47
CA THR A 90 -3.58 9.73 3.86
C THR A 90 -2.81 10.93 4.39
N GLU A 91 -1.90 11.48 3.58
CA GLU A 91 -1.01 12.58 4.00
C GLU A 91 -1.73 13.93 3.95
N ALA A 92 -2.65 14.10 2.99
CA ALA A 92 -3.31 15.37 2.75
C ALA A 92 -4.56 15.61 3.62
N LEU A 93 -5.36 14.56 3.88
CA LEU A 93 -6.69 14.73 4.48
C LEU A 93 -6.73 14.51 5.99
N LYS A 94 -5.74 13.81 6.57
CA LYS A 94 -5.75 13.41 7.99
C LYS A 94 -7.07 12.73 8.40
N ASP A 95 -7.71 12.02 7.47
CA ASP A 95 -8.98 11.32 7.67
C ASP A 95 -8.70 9.91 8.22
N PHE A 96 -8.67 9.80 9.54
CA PHE A 96 -8.44 8.54 10.24
C PHE A 96 -9.25 8.46 11.53
N VAL A 97 -9.55 7.23 11.93
CA VAL A 97 -10.28 6.89 13.16
C VAL A 97 -9.40 6.00 14.02
N LEU A 98 -9.36 6.30 15.31
CA LEU A 98 -8.62 5.52 16.32
C LEU A 98 -9.58 4.81 17.27
N ARG A 99 -9.24 3.58 17.66
CA ARG A 99 -9.91 2.85 18.74
C ARG A 99 -8.90 2.10 19.60
N LEU A 100 -9.20 1.97 20.89
CA LEU A 100 -8.45 1.11 21.80
C LEU A 100 -8.83 -0.35 21.54
N CYS A 101 -7.84 -1.24 21.60
CA CYS A 101 -8.07 -2.67 21.51
C CYS A 101 -8.57 -3.25 22.84
N PRO A 102 -9.36 -4.34 22.82
CA PRO A 102 -9.82 -5.05 21.63
C PRO A 102 -10.91 -4.29 20.86
N VAL A 103 -10.95 -4.47 19.54
CA VAL A 103 -12.01 -3.94 18.67
C VAL A 103 -12.80 -5.12 18.11
N THR A 104 -14.11 -5.07 18.26
CA THR A 104 -15.05 -6.05 17.71
C THR A 104 -15.33 -5.76 16.23
N GLU A 105 -15.81 -6.77 15.50
CA GLU A 105 -16.18 -6.59 14.09
C GLU A 105 -17.19 -5.44 13.85
N PRO A 106 -18.28 -5.30 14.66
CA PRO A 106 -19.19 -4.15 14.51
C PRO A 106 -18.51 -2.80 14.75
N GLU A 107 -17.60 -2.72 15.71
CA GLU A 107 -16.84 -1.49 15.97
C GLU A 107 -15.90 -1.17 14.81
N ALA A 108 -15.22 -2.17 14.25
CA ALA A 108 -14.36 -2.00 13.08
C ALA A 108 -15.16 -1.48 11.86
N LEU A 109 -16.33 -2.06 11.59
CA LEU A 109 -17.23 -1.56 10.55
C LEU A 109 -17.73 -0.13 10.83
N GLY A 110 -17.95 0.21 12.10
CA GLY A 110 -18.28 1.57 12.54
C GLY A 110 -17.15 2.56 12.24
N MET A 111 -15.90 2.18 12.51
CA MET A 111 -14.73 3.01 12.23
C MET A 111 -14.64 3.41 10.76
N PHE A 112 -14.93 2.50 9.82
CA PHE A 112 -14.93 2.85 8.39
C PHE A 112 -16.01 3.88 8.05
N LYS A 113 -17.20 3.78 8.65
CA LYS A 113 -18.32 4.70 8.42
C LYS A 113 -18.09 6.11 8.98
N GLU A 114 -17.17 6.24 9.94
CA GLU A 114 -16.78 7.52 10.53
C GLU A 114 -15.78 8.31 9.65
N LEU A 115 -15.14 7.66 8.68
CA LEU A 115 -14.26 8.33 7.72
C LEU A 115 -15.06 9.31 6.85
N GLN A 116 -14.55 10.53 6.70
CA GLN A 116 -15.16 11.52 5.81
C GLN A 116 -15.18 11.03 4.36
N GLY A 117 -14.18 10.28 3.96
CA GLY A 117 -14.10 9.65 2.66
C GLY A 117 -14.80 8.29 2.54
N PHE A 118 -15.57 7.85 3.53
CA PHE A 118 -16.37 6.61 3.45
C PHE A 118 -17.22 6.51 2.16
N PRO A 119 -17.82 7.58 1.61
CA PRO A 119 -18.55 7.49 0.34
C PRO A 119 -17.71 6.94 -0.83
N PHE A 120 -16.39 7.13 -0.83
CA PHE A 120 -15.49 6.54 -1.84
C PHE A 120 -15.37 5.03 -1.67
N LEU A 121 -15.34 4.54 -0.43
CA LEU A 121 -15.36 3.11 -0.11
C LEU A 121 -16.72 2.47 -0.41
N ALA A 122 -17.81 3.22 -0.20
CA ALA A 122 -19.18 2.80 -0.46
C ALA A 122 -19.59 2.85 -1.95
N GLY A 123 -18.66 3.13 -2.87
CA GLY A 123 -18.92 3.09 -4.31
C GLY A 123 -19.31 4.42 -4.98
N ALA A 124 -18.74 5.55 -4.56
CA ALA A 124 -18.97 6.82 -5.27
C ALA A 124 -18.53 6.75 -6.75
N ARG A 125 -19.40 7.25 -7.65
CA ARG A 125 -19.25 7.28 -9.12
C ARG A 125 -19.25 5.91 -9.83
N GLY A 126 -20.29 5.10 -9.59
CA GLY A 126 -20.59 3.95 -10.45
C GLY A 126 -19.63 2.77 -10.32
N LYS A 127 -18.88 2.71 -9.22
CA LYS A 127 -18.05 1.57 -8.84
C LYS A 127 -18.75 0.76 -7.76
N THR A 128 -18.65 -0.57 -7.82
CA THR A 128 -19.23 -1.48 -6.81
C THR A 128 -18.71 -1.14 -5.42
N ALA A 129 -19.55 -1.24 -4.39
CA ALA A 129 -19.11 -1.08 -3.00
C ALA A 129 -18.19 -2.23 -2.56
N LEU A 130 -17.32 -1.96 -1.58
CA LEU A 130 -16.53 -2.99 -0.88
C LEU A 130 -17.42 -3.85 0.04
#